data_AF-A0A2J8ADB7-F1
#
_entry.id   AF-A0A2J8ADB7-F1
#
_cell.length_a   1.000
_cell.length_b   1.000
_cell.length_c   1.000
_cell.angle_alpha   90.00
_cell.angle_beta   90.00
_cell.angle_gamma   90.00
#
_symmetry.space_group_name_H-M   'P 1'
#
loop_
_entity.id
_entity.type
_entity.pdbx_description
1 polymer ?
#
loop_
_entity_poly.entity_id
_entity_poly.type
_entity_poly.pdbx_seq_one_letter_code
_entity_poly.pdbx_strand_id
1 'polypeptide(L)'
;MVIDLDEACCFMDIGKDNAVRVLHRNFEDGVHFHVTKGEAGLNMDRILMTTYTFKEMCMLSNTTKGKEVRTYYIRMEKVLKAFMKEQLAQANVVMNESRLLIEESKKEAEEATALAAAKEEELAHYKAKTYEEAYKGDKIYISKEMAELHSNRHKIGKAVDTKKRESSLNTGSAQGTKIIYKRETLNAKIIKDIAAVVLKRYQWRLEHYSCSLEHTVDILDIVTTIVDTLASSYEHISRDNLFDSVTANLQTVRTEKVRI
;
A
#
# COMPACT_ATOMS: atom_id res chain seq x y z
N MET A 1 -38.86 27.77 -39.84
CA MET A 1 -39.49 29.11 -39.85
C MET A 1 -39.23 29.72 -41.21
N VAL A 2 -40.27 30.17 -41.91
CA VAL A 2 -40.20 30.80 -43.25
C VAL A 2 -40.77 32.21 -43.16
N ILE A 3 -40.26 33.13 -43.96
CA ILE A 3 -40.64 34.55 -43.97
C ILE A 3 -41.19 34.88 -45.35
N ASP A 4 -42.31 35.61 -45.39
CA ASP A 4 -42.89 36.10 -46.64
C ASP A 4 -42.09 37.29 -47.19
N LEU A 5 -41.81 37.30 -48.49
CA LEU A 5 -41.10 38.41 -49.14
C LEU A 5 -41.83 39.74 -48.97
N ASP A 6 -43.16 39.76 -49.00
CA ASP A 6 -43.92 41.01 -48.88
C ASP A 6 -43.77 41.61 -47.47
N GLU A 7 -43.76 40.75 -46.43
CA GLU A 7 -43.43 41.15 -45.06
C GLU A 7 -41.99 41.64 -44.93
N ALA A 8 -41.04 40.95 -45.56
CA ALA A 8 -39.63 41.35 -45.58
C ALA A 8 -39.41 42.69 -46.30
N CYS A 9 -40.12 42.94 -47.40
CA CYS A 9 -40.06 44.20 -48.14
C CYS A 9 -40.63 45.35 -47.32
N CYS A 10 -41.77 45.12 -46.65
CA CYS A 10 -42.37 46.07 -45.73
C CYS A 10 -41.43 46.40 -44.57
N PHE A 11 -40.74 45.39 -44.02
CA PHE A 11 -39.80 45.59 -42.91
C PHE A 11 -38.55 46.38 -43.34
N MET A 12 -38.03 46.15 -44.54
CA MET A 12 -36.81 46.80 -45.03
C MET A 12 -37.03 48.12 -45.75
N ASP A 13 -38.29 48.49 -46.00
CA ASP A 13 -38.71 49.65 -46.78
C ASP A 13 -38.14 49.63 -48.21
N ILE A 14 -38.37 48.51 -48.91
CA ILE A 14 -37.93 48.29 -50.30
C ILE A 14 -39.09 47.90 -51.20
N GLY A 15 -39.05 48.35 -52.46
CA GLY A 15 -40.01 47.92 -53.48
C GLY A 15 -39.84 46.43 -53.84
N LYS A 16 -40.96 45.72 -54.00
CA LYS A 16 -41.02 44.28 -54.30
C LYS A 16 -40.17 43.90 -55.52
N ASP A 17 -40.23 44.68 -56.60
CA ASP A 17 -39.45 44.41 -57.82
C ASP A 17 -37.93 44.43 -57.59
N ASN A 18 -37.46 45.36 -56.76
CA ASN A 18 -36.05 45.44 -56.40
C ASN A 18 -35.64 44.26 -55.52
N ALA A 19 -36.51 43.85 -54.59
CA ALA A 19 -36.28 42.71 -53.70
C ALA A 19 -36.24 41.38 -54.47
N VAL A 20 -37.18 41.17 -55.40
CA VAL A 20 -37.20 40.01 -56.32
C VAL A 20 -35.92 39.95 -57.15
N ARG A 21 -35.48 41.09 -57.68
CA ARG A 21 -34.21 41.18 -58.42
C ARG A 21 -32.99 40.82 -57.57
N VAL A 22 -32.93 41.28 -56.32
CA VAL A 22 -31.84 40.95 -55.39
C VAL A 22 -31.88 39.46 -55.02
N LEU A 23 -33.08 38.88 -54.87
CA LEU A 23 -33.26 37.46 -54.60
C LEU A 23 -32.74 36.58 -55.73
N HIS A 24 -33.27 36.75 -56.95
CA HIS A 24 -32.84 35.93 -58.10
C HIS A 24 -31.38 36.14 -58.49
N ARG A 25 -30.77 37.28 -58.13
CA ARG A 25 -29.37 37.58 -58.43
C ARG A 25 -28.38 36.91 -57.47
N ASN A 26 -28.73 36.75 -56.19
CA ASN A 26 -27.78 36.31 -55.15
C ASN A 26 -28.16 34.98 -54.51
N PHE A 27 -29.35 34.45 -54.79
CA PHE A 27 -29.89 33.26 -54.12
C PHE A 27 -30.54 32.30 -55.12
N GLU A 28 -30.58 31.02 -54.74
CA GLU A 28 -31.12 29.94 -55.58
C GLU A 28 -32.54 29.54 -55.17
N ASP A 29 -33.44 29.42 -56.16
CA ASP A 29 -34.81 28.94 -55.99
C ASP A 29 -34.82 27.44 -55.64
N GLY A 30 -35.69 27.05 -54.71
CA GLY A 30 -35.77 25.70 -54.15
C GLY A 30 -34.81 25.42 -52.99
N VAL A 31 -33.82 26.29 -52.74
CA VAL A 31 -32.87 26.17 -51.61
C VAL A 31 -33.03 27.34 -50.63
N HIS A 32 -33.02 28.57 -51.12
CA HIS A 32 -33.02 29.78 -50.29
C HIS A 32 -34.40 30.44 -50.21
N PHE A 33 -35.14 30.39 -51.32
CA PHE A 33 -36.52 30.85 -51.40
C PHE A 33 -37.33 29.94 -52.31
N HIS A 34 -38.66 29.97 -52.19
CA HIS A 34 -39.58 29.22 -53.02
C HIS A 34 -40.69 30.13 -53.52
N VAL A 35 -41.02 30.01 -54.80
CA VAL A 35 -42.08 30.79 -55.45
C VAL A 35 -43.33 29.93 -55.62
N THR A 36 -44.41 30.31 -54.95
CA THR A 36 -45.75 29.71 -55.16
C THR A 36 -46.54 30.61 -56.11
N LYS A 37 -46.89 30.09 -57.29
CA LYS A 37 -47.78 30.77 -58.24
C LYS A 37 -49.24 30.64 -57.80
N GLY A 38 -50.02 31.71 -57.93
CA GLY A 38 -51.46 31.69 -57.67
C GLY A 38 -52.24 30.80 -58.66
N GLU A 39 -53.41 30.31 -58.25
CA GLU A 39 -54.35 29.65 -59.16
C GLU A 39 -54.85 30.62 -60.25
N ALA A 40 -55.20 30.06 -61.41
CA ALA A 40 -55.54 30.80 -62.62
C ALA A 40 -56.52 31.95 -62.37
N GLY A 41 -56.05 33.19 -62.53
CA GLY A 41 -56.84 34.42 -62.37
C GLY A 41 -56.41 35.37 -61.26
N LEU A 42 -55.52 34.96 -60.34
CA LEU A 42 -54.94 35.83 -59.31
C LEU A 42 -53.46 36.11 -59.59
N ASN A 43 -53.13 37.39 -59.82
CA ASN A 43 -51.80 37.85 -60.23
C ASN A 43 -50.85 38.08 -59.03
N MET A 44 -50.85 37.17 -58.05
CA MET A 44 -50.09 37.30 -56.80
C MET A 44 -49.15 36.12 -56.63
N ASP A 45 -47.93 36.24 -57.16
CA ASP A 45 -46.84 35.31 -56.83
C ASP A 45 -46.41 35.53 -55.38
N ARG A 46 -46.47 34.46 -54.58
CA ARG A 46 -46.03 34.45 -53.18
C ARG A 46 -44.63 33.87 -53.09
N ILE A 47 -43.70 34.66 -52.56
CA ILE A 47 -42.29 34.24 -52.41
C ILE A 47 -42.01 34.04 -50.93
N LEU A 48 -41.67 32.82 -50.54
CA LEU A 48 -41.31 32.47 -49.17
C LEU A 48 -39.80 32.22 -49.09
N MET A 49 -39.12 32.80 -48.10
CA MET A 49 -37.69 32.63 -47.91
C MET A 49 -37.33 32.08 -46.54
N THR A 50 -36.15 31.49 -46.41
CA THR A 50 -35.64 31.08 -45.11
C THR A 50 -35.24 32.29 -44.26
N THR A 51 -35.17 32.09 -42.95
CA THR A 51 -34.67 33.13 -42.03
C THR A 51 -33.21 33.48 -42.28
N TYR A 52 -32.43 32.55 -42.81
CA TYR A 52 -31.04 32.76 -43.20
C TYR A 52 -30.96 33.67 -44.44
N THR A 53 -31.74 33.35 -45.47
CA THR A 53 -31.85 34.13 -46.71
C THR A 53 -32.32 35.56 -46.43
N PHE A 54 -33.28 35.75 -45.54
CA PHE A 54 -33.71 37.08 -45.11
C PHE A 54 -32.58 37.88 -44.45
N LYS A 55 -31.80 37.25 -43.55
CA LYS A 55 -30.65 37.89 -42.90
C LYS A 55 -29.59 38.27 -43.92
N GLU A 56 -29.22 37.38 -44.83
CA GLU A 56 -28.27 37.68 -45.91
C GLU A 56 -28.77 38.79 -46.82
N MET A 57 -30.06 38.80 -47.16
CA MET A 57 -30.68 39.87 -47.93
C MET A 57 -30.61 41.22 -47.19
N CYS A 58 -30.83 41.25 -45.87
CA CYS A 58 -30.62 42.44 -45.04
C CYS A 58 -29.15 42.87 -45.01
N MET A 59 -28.22 41.91 -45.02
CA MET A 59 -26.77 42.16 -45.08
C MET A 59 -26.33 42.70 -46.44
N LEU A 60 -26.99 42.34 -47.54
CA LEU A 60 -26.68 42.85 -48.88
C LEU A 60 -27.36 44.20 -49.17
N SER A 61 -28.51 44.44 -48.55
CA SER A 61 -29.30 45.66 -48.73
C SER A 61 -28.63 46.86 -48.04
N ASN A 62 -28.61 48.02 -48.70
CA ASN A 62 -28.06 49.26 -48.13
C ASN A 62 -29.13 50.10 -47.41
N THR A 63 -30.19 49.47 -46.90
CA THR A 63 -31.30 50.14 -46.20
C THR A 63 -30.94 50.42 -44.74
N THR A 64 -31.64 51.36 -44.11
CA THR A 64 -31.45 51.68 -42.69
C THR A 64 -31.70 50.46 -41.81
N LYS A 65 -32.74 49.67 -42.11
CA LYS A 65 -33.07 48.43 -41.40
C LYS A 65 -32.07 47.31 -41.65
N GLY A 66 -31.56 47.16 -42.88
CA GLY A 66 -30.46 46.24 -43.17
C GLY A 66 -29.19 46.56 -42.38
N LYS A 67 -28.84 47.85 -42.25
CA LYS A 67 -27.73 48.31 -41.40
C LYS A 67 -27.94 48.03 -39.91
N GLU A 68 -29.15 48.19 -39.39
CA GLU A 68 -29.49 47.82 -38.01
C GLU A 68 -29.28 46.32 -37.76
N VAL A 69 -29.79 45.47 -38.66
CA VAL A 69 -29.60 44.01 -38.61
C VAL A 69 -28.12 43.66 -38.66
N ARG A 70 -27.35 44.24 -39.59
CA ARG A 70 -25.89 44.02 -39.69
C ARG A 70 -25.17 44.40 -38.39
N THR A 71 -25.50 45.57 -37.84
CA THR A 71 -24.90 46.08 -36.60
C THR A 71 -25.23 45.19 -35.40
N TYR A 72 -26.44 44.63 -35.36
CA TYR A 72 -26.82 43.65 -34.33
C TYR A 72 -25.95 42.39 -34.41
N TYR A 73 -25.76 41.80 -35.60
CA TYR A 73 -24.93 40.61 -35.75
C TYR A 73 -23.45 40.87 -35.47
N ILE A 74 -22.91 42.04 -35.86
CA ILE A 74 -21.54 42.43 -35.50
C ILE A 74 -21.39 42.53 -33.98
N ARG A 75 -22.38 43.10 -33.27
CA ARG A 75 -22.36 43.14 -31.80
C ARG A 75 -22.43 41.74 -31.20
N MET A 76 -23.25 40.86 -31.75
CA MET A 76 -23.34 39.47 -31.29
C MET A 76 -22.05 38.69 -31.51
N GLU A 77 -21.39 38.86 -32.66
CA GLU A 77 -20.10 38.24 -32.94
C GLU A 77 -19.03 38.70 -31.94
N LYS A 78 -19.01 39.98 -31.57
CA LYS A 78 -18.09 40.50 -30.55
C LYS A 78 -18.33 39.84 -29.19
N VAL A 79 -19.59 39.72 -28.76
CA VAL A 79 -19.95 39.06 -27.50
C VAL A 79 -19.55 37.58 -27.54
N LEU A 80 -19.85 36.88 -28.64
CA LEU A 80 -19.51 35.46 -28.79
C LEU A 80 -17.99 35.23 -28.78
N LYS A 81 -17.21 36.07 -29.47
CA LYS A 81 -15.75 35.99 -29.45
C LYS A 81 -15.17 36.24 -28.05
N ALA A 82 -15.71 37.21 -27.32
CA ALA A 82 -15.30 37.48 -25.95
C ALA A 82 -15.57 36.26 -25.04
N PHE A 83 -16.78 35.70 -25.13
CA PHE A 83 -17.16 34.50 -24.39
C PHE A 83 -16.27 33.30 -24.71
N MET A 84 -16.04 33.00 -25.99
CA MET A 84 -15.17 31.89 -26.40
C MET A 84 -13.73 32.07 -25.91
N LYS A 85 -13.20 33.30 -25.95
CA LYS A 85 -11.86 33.61 -25.45
C LYS A 85 -11.74 33.34 -23.94
N GLU A 86 -12.77 33.70 -23.17
CA GLU A 86 -12.82 33.45 -21.74
C GLU A 86 -12.89 31.95 -21.43
N GLN A 87 -13.76 31.21 -22.12
CA GLN A 87 -13.86 29.75 -21.98
C GLN A 87 -12.53 29.04 -22.30
N LEU A 88 -11.82 29.46 -23.35
CA LEU A 88 -10.50 28.93 -23.70
C LEU A 88 -9.46 29.22 -22.62
N ALA A 89 -9.47 30.43 -22.05
CA ALA A 89 -8.57 30.79 -20.97
C ALA A 89 -8.82 29.92 -19.73
N GLN A 90 -10.09 29.72 -19.34
CA GLN A 90 -10.46 28.85 -18.22
C GLN A 90 -10.04 27.39 -18.48
N ALA A 91 -10.30 26.85 -19.68
CA ALA A 91 -9.91 25.49 -20.04
C ALA A 91 -8.38 25.28 -19.95
N ASN A 92 -7.59 26.26 -20.38
CA ASN A 92 -6.13 26.20 -20.28
C ASN A 92 -5.63 26.19 -18.82
N VAL A 93 -6.28 26.96 -17.94
CA VAL A 93 -5.94 26.96 -16.50
C VAL A 93 -6.20 25.58 -15.90
N VAL A 94 -7.39 25.03 -16.10
CA VAL A 94 -7.77 23.70 -15.59
C VAL A 94 -6.85 22.60 -16.13
N MET A 95 -6.47 22.68 -17.42
CA MET A 95 -5.56 21.72 -18.03
C MET A 95 -4.15 21.78 -17.41
N ASN A 96 -3.64 22.98 -17.13
CA ASN A 96 -2.33 23.14 -16.50
C ASN A 96 -2.34 22.62 -15.05
N GLU A 97 -3.37 22.93 -14.27
CA GLU A 97 -3.55 22.42 -12.90
C GLU A 97 -3.62 20.90 -12.89
N SER A 98 -4.42 20.31 -13.79
CA SER A 98 -4.52 18.85 -13.93
C SER A 98 -3.17 18.21 -14.28
N ARG A 99 -2.36 18.87 -15.12
CA ARG A 99 -1.02 18.37 -15.48
C ARG A 99 -0.07 18.36 -14.29
N LEU A 100 -0.09 19.40 -13.47
CA LEU A 100 0.72 19.48 -12.25
C LEU A 100 0.34 18.36 -11.27
N LEU A 101 -0.94 18.14 -11.03
CA LEU A 101 -1.44 17.06 -10.17
C LEU A 101 -1.05 15.67 -10.68
N ILE A 102 -1.08 15.46 -12.00
CA ILE A 102 -0.63 14.19 -12.61
C ILE A 102 0.88 13.99 -12.41
N GLU A 103 1.68 15.05 -12.47
CA GLU A 103 3.13 14.94 -12.28
C GLU A 103 3.51 14.69 -10.81
N GLU A 104 2.81 15.33 -9.87
CA GLU A 104 2.96 15.05 -8.44
C GLU A 104 2.55 13.62 -8.08
N SER A 105 1.37 13.18 -8.50
CA SER A 105 0.90 11.82 -8.23
C SER A 105 1.78 10.73 -8.87
N LYS A 106 2.43 11.01 -10.02
CA LYS A 106 3.42 10.11 -10.61
C LYS A 106 4.68 10.00 -9.75
N LYS A 107 5.20 11.11 -9.23
CA LYS A 107 6.36 11.10 -8.32
C LYS A 107 6.06 10.32 -7.04
N GLU A 108 4.89 10.56 -6.44
CA GLU A 108 4.44 9.81 -5.26
C GLU A 108 4.30 8.31 -5.55
N ALA A 109 3.76 7.93 -6.72
CA ALA A 109 3.65 6.53 -7.12
C ALA A 109 5.04 5.88 -7.33
N GLU A 110 5.98 6.58 -7.99
CA GLU A 110 7.35 6.11 -8.18
C GLU A 110 8.06 5.88 -6.82
N GLU A 111 7.95 6.85 -5.90
CA GLU A 111 8.51 6.72 -4.54
C GLU A 111 7.88 5.56 -3.76
N ALA A 112 6.55 5.40 -3.84
CA ALA A 112 5.85 4.29 -3.20
C ALA A 112 6.29 2.93 -3.76
N THR A 113 6.51 2.82 -5.08
CA THR A 113 7.00 1.58 -5.69
C THR A 113 8.43 1.26 -5.31
N ALA A 114 9.32 2.26 -5.24
CA ALA A 114 10.70 2.07 -4.79
C ALA A 114 10.76 1.64 -3.32
N LEU A 115 9.93 2.24 -2.46
CA LEU A 115 9.82 1.84 -1.05
C LEU A 115 9.26 0.43 -0.90
N ALA A 116 8.28 0.03 -1.73
CA ALA A 116 7.73 -1.32 -1.71
C ALA A 116 8.78 -2.36 -2.11
N ALA A 117 9.56 -2.10 -3.17
CA ALA A 117 10.65 -2.97 -3.60
C ALA A 117 11.72 -3.17 -2.50
N ALA A 118 12.15 -2.07 -1.85
CA ALA A 118 13.12 -2.16 -0.75
C ALA A 118 12.59 -2.99 0.45
N LYS A 119 11.31 -2.84 0.79
CA LYS A 119 10.67 -3.65 1.84
C LYS A 119 10.54 -5.13 1.45
N GLU A 120 10.28 -5.43 0.19
CA GLU A 120 10.23 -6.81 -0.30
C GLU A 120 11.59 -7.49 -0.26
N GLU A 121 12.67 -6.78 -0.60
CA GLU A 121 14.04 -7.28 -0.48
C GLU A 121 14.41 -7.58 0.98
N GLU A 122 14.09 -6.67 1.91
CA GLU A 122 14.33 -6.88 3.33
C GLU A 122 13.54 -8.09 3.86
N LEU A 123 12.27 -8.22 3.44
CA LEU A 123 11.44 -9.37 3.78
C LEU A 123 12.02 -10.67 3.21
N ALA A 124 12.54 -10.66 1.99
CA ALA A 124 13.20 -11.81 1.38
C ALA A 124 14.44 -12.23 2.17
N HIS A 125 15.24 -11.28 2.66
CA HIS A 125 16.39 -11.56 3.52
C HIS A 125 15.97 -12.24 4.84
N TYR A 126 14.93 -11.74 5.53
CA TYR A 126 14.43 -12.41 6.74
C TYR A 126 13.83 -13.79 6.45
N LYS A 127 13.15 -13.95 5.31
CA LYS A 127 12.61 -15.25 4.89
C LYS A 127 13.69 -16.29 4.55
N ALA A 128 14.88 -15.84 4.17
CA ALA A 128 16.01 -16.71 3.88
C ALA A 128 16.72 -17.22 5.14
N LYS A 129 16.53 -16.57 6.31
CA LYS A 129 17.14 -17.04 7.56
C LYS A 129 16.49 -18.34 8.01
N THR A 130 17.30 -19.38 8.19
CA THR A 130 16.85 -20.70 8.64
C THR A 130 17.37 -21.07 10.03
N TYR A 131 18.60 -20.68 10.38
CA TYR A 131 19.23 -20.97 11.66
C TYR A 131 20.22 -19.86 12.06
N GLU A 132 20.15 -19.39 13.31
CA GLU A 132 21.13 -18.47 13.91
C GLU A 132 21.25 -18.81 15.41
N GLU A 133 22.46 -19.16 15.87
CA GLU A 133 22.67 -19.57 17.26
C GLU A 133 22.29 -18.43 18.21
N ALA A 134 21.31 -18.68 19.07
CA ALA A 134 20.77 -17.67 19.95
C ALA A 134 21.71 -17.37 21.14
N TYR A 135 21.71 -16.11 21.59
CA TYR A 135 22.56 -15.67 22.70
C TYR A 135 22.20 -16.36 24.03
N LYS A 136 23.19 -16.97 24.68
CA LYS A 136 23.05 -17.72 25.94
C LYS A 136 23.41 -16.84 27.13
N GLY A 137 22.42 -16.12 27.65
CA GLY A 137 22.60 -15.23 28.82
C GLY A 137 22.45 -15.92 30.18
N ASP A 138 21.80 -17.08 30.22
CA ASP A 138 21.43 -17.78 31.44
C ASP A 138 22.29 -19.04 31.65
N LYS A 139 22.39 -19.47 32.92
CA LYS A 139 23.05 -20.73 33.29
C LYS A 139 22.14 -21.60 34.13
N ILE A 140 22.04 -22.86 33.76
CA ILE A 140 21.54 -23.92 34.63
C ILE A 140 22.72 -24.49 35.41
N TYR A 141 22.50 -24.83 36.69
CA TYR A 141 23.56 -25.37 37.54
C TYR A 141 23.04 -26.47 38.47
N ILE A 142 23.98 -27.33 38.90
CA ILE A 142 23.76 -28.29 39.98
C ILE A 142 24.66 -27.90 41.16
N SER A 143 24.09 -27.84 42.35
CA SER A 143 24.80 -27.55 43.59
C SER A 143 24.64 -28.67 44.61
N LYS A 144 25.67 -28.86 45.43
CA LYS A 144 25.67 -29.76 46.60
C LYS A 144 26.13 -29.01 47.84
N GLU A 145 25.62 -29.41 49.00
CA GLU A 145 26.23 -29.02 50.27
C GLU A 145 27.59 -29.72 50.42
N MET A 146 28.54 -29.05 51.06
CA MET A 146 29.91 -29.58 51.20
C MET A 146 29.94 -30.89 51.98
N ALA A 147 29.12 -31.04 53.01
CA ALA A 147 29.03 -32.26 53.80
C ALA A 147 28.42 -33.44 53.01
N GLU A 148 27.59 -33.16 52.00
CA GLU A 148 26.88 -34.17 51.21
C GLU A 148 27.53 -34.41 49.84
N LEU A 149 28.77 -33.97 49.61
CA LEU A 149 29.45 -34.07 48.31
C LEU A 149 29.49 -35.50 47.76
N HIS A 150 29.71 -36.47 48.66
CA HIS A 150 29.78 -37.90 48.39
C HIS A 150 28.41 -38.56 48.20
N SER A 151 27.31 -37.86 48.50
CA SER A 151 25.96 -38.38 48.36
C SER A 151 25.38 -38.07 46.97
N ASN A 152 24.30 -38.75 46.61
CA ASN A 152 23.54 -38.46 45.39
C ASN A 152 22.56 -37.29 45.55
N ARG A 153 22.51 -36.65 46.72
CA ARG A 153 21.66 -35.49 46.93
C ARG A 153 22.26 -34.28 46.24
N HIS A 154 21.43 -33.58 45.49
CA HIS A 154 21.84 -32.37 44.81
C HIS A 154 20.62 -31.49 44.52
N LYS A 155 20.90 -30.22 44.25
CA LYS A 155 19.91 -29.20 43.92
C LYS A 155 20.14 -28.69 42.51
N ILE A 156 19.06 -28.54 41.75
CA ILE A 156 19.09 -27.90 40.43
C ILE A 156 18.66 -26.44 40.59
N GLY A 157 19.47 -25.51 40.09
CA GLY A 157 19.21 -24.09 40.15
C GLY A 157 19.54 -23.35 38.86
N LYS A 158 19.21 -22.06 38.84
CA LYS A 158 19.48 -21.16 37.71
C LYS A 158 20.18 -19.88 38.18
N ALA A 159 21.06 -19.34 37.36
CA ALA A 159 21.73 -18.07 37.62
C ALA A 159 22.21 -17.43 36.31
N VAL A 160 22.27 -16.10 36.27
CA VAL A 160 23.02 -15.38 35.22
C VAL A 160 24.52 -15.44 35.55
N ASP A 161 24.85 -15.09 36.80
CA ASP A 161 26.21 -15.16 37.36
C ASP A 161 26.30 -16.23 38.45
N THR A 162 26.99 -17.33 38.13
CA THR A 162 27.15 -18.47 39.04
C THR A 162 28.00 -18.14 40.26
N LYS A 163 28.97 -17.22 40.15
CA LYS A 163 29.87 -16.88 41.27
C LYS A 163 29.12 -16.11 42.35
N LYS A 164 28.37 -15.08 41.93
CA LYS A 164 27.48 -14.33 42.85
C LYS A 164 26.44 -15.25 43.46
N ARG A 165 25.90 -16.20 42.68
CA ARG A 165 24.92 -17.15 43.18
C ARG A 165 25.50 -18.09 44.23
N GLU A 166 26.68 -18.64 44.01
CA GLU A 166 27.37 -19.52 44.97
C GLU A 166 27.63 -18.80 46.30
N SER A 167 28.11 -17.55 46.27
CA SER A 167 28.25 -16.72 47.48
C SER A 167 26.92 -16.53 48.22
N SER A 168 25.83 -16.27 47.50
CA SER A 168 24.49 -16.12 48.08
C SER A 168 23.93 -17.43 48.67
N LEU A 169 24.30 -18.60 48.13
CA LEU A 169 23.91 -19.87 48.74
C LEU A 169 24.69 -20.10 50.04
N ASN A 170 25.95 -19.67 50.09
CA ASN A 170 26.81 -19.79 51.27
C ASN A 170 26.40 -18.88 52.42
N THR A 171 25.78 -17.72 52.17
CA THR A 171 25.31 -16.85 53.26
C THR A 171 24.22 -17.49 54.12
N GLY A 172 23.47 -18.45 53.58
CA GLY A 172 22.38 -19.13 54.29
C GLY A 172 22.70 -20.57 54.72
N SER A 173 23.89 -21.08 54.40
CA SER A 173 24.29 -22.46 54.68
C SER A 173 25.37 -22.50 55.76
N ALA A 174 25.12 -23.21 56.86
CA ALA A 174 26.11 -23.39 57.93
C ALA A 174 27.33 -24.23 57.51
N GLN A 175 27.16 -25.10 56.51
CA GLN A 175 28.19 -26.04 56.04
C GLN A 175 28.80 -25.66 54.68
N GLY A 176 28.20 -24.68 53.99
CA GLY A 176 28.61 -24.25 52.66
C GLY A 176 28.05 -25.12 51.54
N THR A 177 27.82 -24.51 50.39
CA THR A 177 27.28 -25.07 49.15
C THR A 177 28.27 -24.81 48.02
N LYS A 178 28.51 -25.84 47.19
CA LYS A 178 29.36 -25.79 46.00
C LYS A 178 28.54 -26.00 44.74
N ILE A 179 28.79 -25.20 43.71
CA ILE A 179 28.28 -25.49 42.36
C ILE A 179 29.24 -26.48 41.69
N ILE A 180 28.75 -27.67 41.35
CA ILE A 180 29.56 -28.78 40.81
C ILE A 180 29.40 -28.95 39.30
N TYR A 181 28.29 -28.47 38.74
CA TYR A 181 28.05 -28.46 37.31
C TYR A 181 27.34 -27.16 36.94
N LYS A 182 27.66 -26.63 35.76
CA LYS A 182 27.01 -25.47 35.16
C LYS A 182 27.02 -25.58 33.65
N ARG A 183 25.96 -25.09 33.01
CA ARG A 183 25.85 -25.02 31.55
C ARG A 183 25.11 -23.77 31.13
N GLU A 184 25.59 -23.15 30.06
CA GLU A 184 24.98 -21.98 29.44
C GLU A 184 23.77 -22.38 28.61
N THR A 185 22.72 -21.56 28.65
CA THR A 185 21.46 -21.79 27.95
C THR A 185 20.76 -20.47 27.65
N LEU A 186 19.86 -20.49 26.67
CA LEU A 186 19.00 -19.37 26.37
C LEU A 186 17.98 -19.11 27.49
N ASN A 187 17.43 -20.15 28.12
CA ASN A 187 16.37 -20.00 29.12
C ASN A 187 16.44 -21.07 30.22
N ALA A 188 17.19 -20.78 31.27
CA ALA A 188 17.37 -21.71 32.39
C ALA A 188 16.07 -21.99 33.18
N LYS A 189 15.03 -21.16 33.04
CA LYS A 189 13.72 -21.43 33.67
C LYS A 189 13.05 -22.62 32.99
N ILE A 190 12.94 -22.61 31.66
CA ILE A 190 12.31 -23.70 30.90
C ILE A 190 13.08 -25.01 31.11
N ILE A 191 14.41 -24.98 31.02
CA ILE A 191 15.24 -26.17 31.25
C ILE A 191 14.97 -26.77 32.63
N LYS A 192 14.90 -25.94 33.67
CA LYS A 192 14.61 -26.37 35.04
C LYS A 192 13.20 -26.95 35.17
N ASP A 193 12.20 -26.33 34.54
CA ASP A 193 10.81 -26.80 34.59
C ASP A 193 10.70 -28.19 33.91
N ILE A 194 11.38 -28.38 32.76
CA ILE A 194 11.48 -29.68 32.10
C ILE A 194 12.19 -30.69 33.01
N ALA A 195 13.33 -30.33 33.59
CA ALA A 195 14.08 -31.20 34.50
C ALA A 195 13.23 -31.62 35.71
N ALA A 196 12.40 -30.73 36.25
CA ALA A 196 11.49 -31.04 37.36
C ALA A 196 10.41 -32.06 36.97
N VAL A 197 9.95 -32.05 35.72
CA VAL A 197 9.02 -33.05 35.18
C VAL A 197 9.74 -34.38 34.96
N VAL A 198 10.90 -34.37 34.31
CA VAL A 198 11.69 -35.58 33.97
C VAL A 198 12.18 -36.30 35.24
N LEU A 199 12.70 -35.55 36.21
CA LEU A 199 13.27 -36.08 37.45
C LEU A 199 12.25 -36.19 38.58
N LYS A 200 10.95 -36.07 38.30
CA LYS A 200 9.89 -36.04 39.31
C LYS A 200 9.94 -37.22 40.27
N ARG A 201 10.29 -38.41 39.78
CA ARG A 201 10.43 -39.64 40.58
C ARG A 201 11.54 -39.56 41.63
N TYR A 202 12.57 -38.75 41.39
CA TYR A 202 13.74 -38.60 42.25
C TYR A 202 13.67 -37.34 43.13
N GLN A 203 12.62 -36.53 42.97
CA GLN A 203 12.43 -35.28 43.68
C GLN A 203 11.94 -35.56 45.11
N TRP A 204 12.65 -35.03 46.10
CA TRP A 204 12.25 -35.14 47.52
C TRP A 204 11.94 -33.79 48.17
N ARG A 205 12.39 -32.68 47.58
CA ARG A 205 11.95 -31.30 47.85
C ARG A 205 11.90 -30.51 46.54
N LEU A 206 11.27 -29.34 46.54
CA LEU A 206 11.00 -28.50 45.37
C LEU A 206 12.12 -28.46 44.31
N GLU A 207 13.37 -28.24 44.74
CA GLU A 207 14.53 -28.17 43.83
C GLU A 207 15.58 -29.25 44.11
N HIS A 208 15.27 -30.23 44.97
CA HIS A 208 16.23 -31.21 45.45
C HIS A 208 15.87 -32.61 44.98
N TYR A 209 16.90 -33.31 44.50
CA TYR A 209 16.78 -34.62 43.88
C TYR A 209 17.76 -35.58 44.56
N SER A 210 17.40 -36.87 44.51
CA SER A 210 18.21 -37.97 45.04
C SER A 210 18.34 -39.05 43.97
N CYS A 211 19.17 -38.78 42.96
CA CYS A 211 19.55 -39.72 41.90
C CYS A 211 21.01 -39.52 41.51
N SER A 212 21.55 -40.38 40.64
CA SER A 212 22.92 -40.23 40.16
C SER A 212 23.15 -38.83 39.60
N LEU A 213 24.27 -38.22 39.98
CA LEU A 213 24.66 -36.91 39.48
C LEU A 213 24.87 -36.94 37.96
N GLU A 214 25.49 -38.01 37.45
CA GLU A 214 25.70 -38.20 36.01
C GLU A 214 24.36 -38.23 35.26
N HIS A 215 23.38 -38.95 35.80
CA HIS A 215 22.04 -39.02 35.18
C HIS A 215 21.38 -37.65 35.09
N THR A 216 21.54 -36.80 36.11
CA THR A 216 21.00 -35.45 36.11
C THR A 216 21.72 -34.55 35.11
N VAL A 217 23.05 -34.67 35.04
CA VAL A 217 23.83 -33.91 34.04
C VAL A 217 23.47 -34.34 32.63
N ASP A 218 23.37 -35.63 32.34
CA ASP A 218 22.95 -36.14 31.03
C ASP A 218 21.58 -35.56 30.63
N ILE A 219 20.62 -35.54 31.57
CA ILE A 219 19.30 -34.93 31.33
C ILE A 219 19.42 -33.44 31.04
N LEU A 220 20.16 -32.68 31.86
CA LEU A 220 20.32 -31.24 31.65
C LEU A 220 21.03 -30.95 30.33
N ASP A 221 22.04 -31.74 29.97
CA ASP A 221 22.77 -31.59 28.73
C ASP A 221 21.88 -31.84 27.52
N ILE A 222 21.11 -32.93 27.51
CA ILE A 222 20.18 -33.26 26.43
C ILE A 222 19.09 -32.19 26.31
N VAL A 223 18.44 -31.84 27.42
CA VAL A 223 17.32 -30.88 27.42
C VAL A 223 17.79 -29.50 26.98
N THR A 224 18.95 -29.04 27.47
CA THR A 224 19.54 -27.76 27.06
C THR A 224 19.84 -27.75 25.58
N THR A 225 20.44 -28.84 25.06
CA THR A 225 20.76 -28.95 23.63
C THR A 225 19.51 -28.88 22.76
N ILE A 226 18.46 -29.62 23.12
CA ILE A 226 17.20 -29.61 22.38
C ILE A 226 16.60 -28.21 22.39
N VAL A 227 16.41 -27.62 23.57
CA VAL A 227 15.73 -26.32 23.69
C VAL A 227 16.51 -25.21 23.00
N ASP A 228 17.83 -25.13 23.19
CA ASP A 228 18.65 -24.09 22.56
C ASP A 228 18.71 -24.25 21.02
N THR A 229 18.79 -25.49 20.51
CA THR A 229 18.79 -25.74 19.06
C THR A 229 17.45 -25.35 18.44
N LEU A 230 16.34 -25.71 19.09
CA LEU A 230 15.00 -25.35 18.60
C LEU A 230 14.77 -23.83 18.67
N ALA A 231 15.24 -23.16 19.73
CA ALA A 231 15.13 -21.71 19.88
C ALA A 231 15.96 -20.93 18.85
N SER A 232 17.02 -21.54 18.31
CA SER A 232 17.90 -20.96 17.28
C SER A 232 17.37 -21.16 15.85
N SER A 233 16.28 -21.90 15.68
CA SER A 233 15.66 -22.16 14.38
C SER A 233 14.61 -21.12 14.02
N TYR A 234 14.56 -20.74 12.75
CA TYR A 234 13.53 -19.85 12.20
C TYR A 234 12.42 -20.65 11.50
N GLU A 235 11.26 -20.01 11.29
CA GLU A 235 10.07 -20.63 10.67
C GLU A 235 10.36 -21.34 9.34
N HIS A 236 11.33 -20.83 8.57
CA HIS A 236 11.64 -21.33 7.22
C HIS A 236 12.61 -22.51 7.20
N ILE A 237 13.08 -23.00 8.35
CA ILE A 237 13.87 -24.22 8.39
C ILE A 237 13.02 -25.40 7.89
N SER A 238 13.57 -26.22 6.99
CA SER A 238 12.87 -27.44 6.59
C SER A 238 12.82 -28.42 7.77
N ARG A 239 11.81 -29.29 7.77
CA ARG A 239 11.68 -30.34 8.78
C ARG A 239 12.95 -31.18 8.89
N ASP A 240 13.48 -31.64 7.76
CA ASP A 240 14.66 -32.52 7.73
C ASP A 240 15.90 -31.79 8.28
N ASN A 241 16.14 -30.55 7.86
CA ASN A 241 17.26 -29.76 8.36
C ASN A 241 17.17 -29.52 9.88
N LEU A 242 15.96 -29.28 10.40
CA LEU A 242 15.76 -29.13 11.85
C LEU A 242 16.10 -30.42 12.62
N PHE A 243 15.65 -31.58 12.12
CA PHE A 243 16.01 -32.88 12.69
C PHE A 243 17.52 -33.12 12.62
N ASP A 244 18.16 -32.79 11.51
CA ASP A 244 19.59 -32.94 11.32
C ASP A 244 20.39 -32.05 12.30
N SER A 245 19.98 -30.79 12.48
CA SER A 245 20.61 -29.88 13.46
C SER A 245 20.50 -30.40 14.90
N VAL A 246 19.31 -30.84 15.30
CA VAL A 246 19.09 -31.41 16.65
C VAL A 246 19.93 -32.67 16.83
N THR A 247 19.95 -33.55 15.83
CA THR A 247 20.69 -34.81 15.89
C THR A 247 22.20 -34.58 15.95
N ALA A 248 22.72 -33.66 15.13
CA ALA A 248 24.13 -33.29 15.13
C ALA A 248 24.57 -32.71 16.48
N ASN A 249 23.82 -31.76 17.04
CA ASN A 249 24.14 -31.16 18.33
C ASN A 249 24.09 -32.18 19.48
N LEU A 250 23.13 -33.12 19.46
CA LEU A 250 23.06 -34.20 20.43
C LEU A 250 24.22 -35.20 20.29
N GLN A 251 24.70 -35.47 19.07
CA GLN A 251 25.88 -36.29 18.84
C GLN A 251 27.14 -35.62 19.42
N THR A 252 27.30 -34.30 19.25
CA THR A 252 28.39 -33.54 19.85
C THR A 252 28.42 -33.73 21.37
N VAL A 253 27.29 -33.50 22.05
CA VAL A 253 27.17 -33.68 23.51
C VAL A 253 27.44 -35.12 23.94
N ARG A 254 27.00 -36.12 23.16
CA ARG A 254 27.30 -37.53 23.44
C ARG A 254 28.81 -37.81 23.43
N THR A 255 29.56 -37.15 22.55
CA THR A 255 31.03 -37.32 22.46
C THR A 255 31.81 -36.52 23.49
N GLU A 256 31.28 -35.38 23.95
CA GLU A 256 31.95 -34.46 24.88
C GLU A 256 31.91 -34.88 26.36
N LYS A 257 31.45 -36.10 26.65
CA LYS A 257 31.10 -36.63 27.98
C LYS A 257 31.87 -35.94 29.12
N VAL A 258 31.18 -35.04 29.82
CA VAL A 258 31.75 -34.26 30.93
C VAL A 258 32.09 -35.22 32.06
N ARG A 259 33.38 -35.35 32.39
CA ARG A 259 33.81 -36.02 33.61
C ARG A 259 33.54 -35.07 34.78
N ILE A 260 32.57 -35.42 35.62
CA ILE A 260 32.19 -34.68 36.85
C ILE A 260 32.89 -35.30 38.05
#